data_AF-A0AA35R690-F1
#
_entry.id   AF-A0AA35R690-F1
#
_cell.length_a   1.000
_cell.length_b   1.000
_cell.length_c   1.000
_cell.angle_alpha   90.00
_cell.angle_beta   90.00
_cell.angle_gamma   90.00
#
_symmetry.space_group_name_H-M   'P 1'
#
loop_
_entity.id
_entity.type
_entity.pdbx_description
1 polymer ?
#
loop_
_entity_poly.entity_id
_entity_poly.type
_entity_poly.pdbx_seq_one_letter_code
_entity_poly.pdbx_strand_id
1 'polypeptide(L)'
;MNTALLELLNDLVGDRGRVGAADVLGVNYRTLQHCLNSRRLSRRMREALEHYRSSAPVVVDLPAAAEEAGPEEGQGESLEQRVAGLEGENRALRESIEALGSQLDELRHRVANLEGPGTNRAGSEPLAVDQDLQGEGSQHSSDHGALEAGVVTLEERPGEEQTLGAAARRVAEWREAGRRAATANGRVERADAEVKRLELEVSLVERFHLTLPPDTEPWDEATREKQVDLKYKALQQAREESRKADMARFWRGFFTFGRWKK
;
A
#
# COMPACT_ATOMS: atom_id res chain seq x y z
N MET A 1 21.87 45.21 -1.29
CA MET A 1 20.57 44.58 -0.94
C MET A 1 20.59 43.05 -1.02
N ASN A 2 21.16 42.42 -2.06
CA ASN A 2 21.17 40.94 -2.13
C ASN A 2 22.02 40.24 -1.05
N THR A 3 23.04 40.89 -0.48
CA THR A 3 23.93 40.29 0.53
C THR A 3 23.22 40.00 1.85
N ALA A 4 22.43 40.96 2.36
CA ALA A 4 21.68 40.80 3.62
C ALA A 4 20.63 39.67 3.55
N LEU A 5 20.03 39.45 2.38
CA LEU A 5 19.08 38.34 2.18
C LEU A 5 19.77 36.98 2.07
N LEU A 6 21.02 36.95 1.59
CA LEU A 6 21.83 35.72 1.57
C LEU A 6 22.31 35.36 2.97
N GLU A 7 22.66 36.34 3.80
CA GLU A 7 22.97 36.14 5.23
C GLU A 7 21.75 35.58 5.96
N LEU A 8 20.58 36.22 5.83
CA LEU A 8 19.32 35.72 6.41
C LEU A 8 19.02 34.27 5.98
N LEU A 9 19.26 33.92 4.72
CA LEU A 9 19.08 32.56 4.23
C LEU A 9 20.08 31.57 4.87
N ASN A 10 21.34 31.97 5.06
CA ASN A 10 22.33 31.13 5.71
C ASN A 10 22.01 30.93 7.20
N ASP A 11 21.58 31.98 7.88
CA ASP A 11 21.17 31.92 9.29
C ASP A 11 19.97 30.97 9.46
N LEU A 12 18.94 31.13 8.61
CA LEU A 12 17.77 30.25 8.62
C LEU A 12 18.13 28.77 8.38
N VAL A 13 19.12 28.51 7.52
CA VAL A 13 19.62 27.16 7.23
C VAL A 13 20.49 26.63 8.37
N GLY A 14 21.24 27.50 9.05
CA GLY A 14 22.00 27.16 10.25
C GLY A 14 21.08 26.71 11.39
N ASP A 15 20.01 27.47 11.64
CA ASP A 15 19.10 27.23 12.76
C ASP A 15 18.19 26.00 12.57
N ARG A 16 17.69 25.79 11.34
CA ARG A 16 16.61 24.80 11.07
C ARG A 16 17.02 23.68 10.12
N GLY A 17 18.24 23.71 9.61
CA GLY A 17 18.66 22.85 8.51
C GLY A 17 17.97 23.19 7.18
N ARG A 18 18.44 22.58 6.11
CA ARG A 18 18.03 22.93 4.73
C ARG A 18 16.57 22.61 4.42
N VAL A 19 16.03 21.52 4.98
CA VAL A 19 14.64 21.10 4.73
C VAL A 19 13.68 22.02 5.49
N GLY A 20 13.93 22.25 6.79
CA GLY A 20 13.12 23.17 7.59
C GLY A 20 13.14 24.60 7.07
N ALA A 21 14.30 25.09 6.61
CA ALA A 21 14.41 26.38 5.95
C ALA A 21 13.55 26.48 4.66
N ALA A 22 13.50 25.41 3.87
CA ALA A 22 12.70 25.37 2.64
C ALA A 22 11.20 25.41 2.94
N ASP A 23 10.76 24.65 3.95
CA ASP A 23 9.36 24.58 4.38
C ASP A 23 8.89 25.93 4.93
N VAL A 24 9.68 26.58 5.78
CA VAL A 24 9.36 27.90 6.36
C VAL A 24 9.22 28.98 5.28
N LEU A 25 10.08 28.93 4.26
CA LEU A 25 10.03 29.88 3.15
C LEU A 25 8.98 29.52 2.09
N GLY A 26 8.32 28.36 2.20
CA GLY A 26 7.34 27.88 1.21
C GLY A 26 7.95 27.64 -0.17
N VAL A 27 9.22 27.23 -0.22
CA VAL A 27 9.99 27.00 -1.46
C VAL A 27 10.43 25.56 -1.57
N ASN A 28 10.56 25.07 -2.80
CA ASN A 28 11.08 23.72 -3.02
C ASN A 28 12.54 23.62 -2.55
N TYR A 29 12.89 22.53 -1.85
CA TYR A 29 14.24 22.21 -1.42
C TYR A 29 15.31 22.38 -2.52
N ARG A 30 15.01 21.96 -3.77
CA ARG A 30 15.96 22.12 -4.89
C ARG A 30 16.23 23.58 -5.22
N THR A 31 15.23 24.45 -5.10
CA THR A 31 15.36 25.89 -5.33
C THR A 31 16.24 26.52 -4.27
N LEU A 32 16.06 26.14 -3.00
CA LEU A 32 16.92 26.57 -1.89
C LEU A 32 18.37 26.12 -2.10
N GLN A 33 18.58 24.83 -2.38
CA GLN A 33 19.91 24.27 -2.64
C GLN A 33 20.62 24.96 -3.81
N HIS A 34 19.90 25.26 -4.88
CA HIS A 34 20.46 25.98 -6.03
C HIS A 34 20.87 27.42 -5.65
N CYS A 35 20.09 28.12 -4.83
CA CYS A 35 20.42 29.47 -4.37
C CYS A 35 21.67 29.46 -3.47
N LEU A 36 21.81 28.48 -2.57
CA LEU A 36 23.00 28.32 -1.72
C LEU A 36 24.26 28.04 -2.55
N ASN A 37 24.17 27.12 -3.51
CA ASN A 37 25.32 26.73 -4.34
C ASN A 37 25.75 27.86 -5.30
N SER A 38 24.79 28.57 -5.90
CA SER A 38 25.07 29.63 -6.87
C SER A 38 25.35 30.99 -6.22
N ARG A 39 25.08 31.12 -4.91
CA ARG A 39 25.03 32.39 -4.17
C ARG A 39 24.21 33.47 -4.88
N ARG A 40 23.18 33.06 -5.63
CA ARG A 40 22.27 33.96 -6.36
C ARG A 40 20.84 33.66 -5.95
N LEU A 41 20.15 34.70 -5.47
CA LEU A 41 18.74 34.61 -5.10
C LEU A 41 17.85 34.76 -6.35
N SER A 42 17.02 33.76 -6.61
CA SER A 42 15.93 33.88 -7.59
C SER A 42 14.91 34.93 -7.14
N ARG A 43 14.12 35.47 -8.08
CA ARG A 43 13.07 36.46 -7.77
C ARG A 43 12.10 35.92 -6.69
N ARG A 44 11.64 34.69 -6.84
CA ARG A 44 10.72 34.03 -5.89
C ARG A 44 11.35 33.84 -4.50
N MET A 45 12.64 33.50 -4.43
CA MET A 45 13.36 33.38 -3.16
C MET A 45 13.50 34.73 -2.46
N ARG A 46 13.75 35.79 -3.23
CA ARG A 46 13.80 37.17 -2.71
C ARG A 46 12.47 37.56 -2.09
N GLU A 47 11.37 37.37 -2.82
CA GLU A 47 10.00 37.65 -2.34
C GLU A 47 9.67 36.84 -1.07
N ALA A 48 10.04 35.56 -1.02
CA ALA A 48 9.83 34.71 0.16
C ALA A 48 10.63 35.17 1.38
N LEU A 49 11.91 35.54 1.21
CA LEU A 49 12.75 36.06 2.30
C LEU A 49 12.31 37.44 2.77
N GLU A 50 11.87 38.31 1.87
CA GLU A 50 11.31 39.62 2.21
C GLU A 50 9.98 39.49 2.96
N HIS A 51 9.12 38.56 2.53
CA HIS A 51 7.92 38.20 3.25
C HIS A 51 8.27 37.67 4.65
N TYR A 52 9.20 36.71 4.74
CA TYR A 52 9.66 36.16 6.02
C TYR A 52 10.20 37.25 6.95
N ARG A 53 11.03 38.16 6.46
CA ARG A 53 11.56 39.29 7.23
C ARG A 53 10.47 40.24 7.72
N SER A 54 9.40 40.40 6.94
CA SER A 54 8.28 41.27 7.29
C SER A 54 7.28 40.59 8.22
N SER A 55 7.18 39.26 8.17
CA SER A 55 6.31 38.44 9.00
C SER A 55 6.98 37.92 10.27
N ALA A 56 8.30 37.96 10.34
CA ALA A 56 9.04 37.58 11.54
C ALA A 56 8.61 38.54 12.65
N PRO A 57 8.05 38.04 13.77
CA PRO A 57 7.78 38.89 14.91
C PRO A 57 9.10 39.55 15.30
N VAL A 58 9.10 40.88 15.40
CA VAL A 58 10.25 41.65 15.88
C VAL A 58 10.58 41.11 17.26
N VAL A 59 11.53 40.18 17.33
CA VAL A 59 12.10 39.71 18.59
C VAL A 59 12.87 40.91 19.11
N VAL A 60 12.27 41.60 20.07
CA VAL A 60 12.87 42.72 20.78
C VAL A 60 14.19 42.20 21.38
N ASP A 61 15.29 42.84 20.99
CA ASP A 61 16.63 42.62 21.54
C ASP A 61 16.59 42.58 23.08
N LEU A 62 16.79 41.40 23.66
CA LEU A 62 17.37 41.29 25.01
C LEU A 62 18.87 41.02 24.84
N PRO A 63 19.73 41.75 25.58
CA PRO A 63 21.16 41.74 25.33
C PRO A 63 21.80 40.41 25.77
N ALA A 64 22.84 40.06 25.02
CA ALA A 64 23.72 38.92 25.22
C ALA A 64 24.11 38.68 26.69
N ALA A 65 23.79 37.47 27.18
CA ALA A 65 24.50 36.86 28.29
C ALA A 65 25.07 35.52 27.78
N ALA A 66 26.38 35.40 27.92
CA ALA A 66 27.16 34.24 27.58
C ALA A 66 26.89 33.08 28.56
N GLU A 67 27.12 31.86 28.05
CA GLU A 67 27.37 30.62 28.78
C GLU A 67 26.27 30.11 29.74
N GLU A 68 25.57 29.06 29.33
CA GLU A 68 25.60 27.76 30.03
C GLU A 68 24.95 26.67 29.18
N ALA A 69 25.53 25.47 29.24
CA ALA A 69 25.09 24.28 28.52
C ALA A 69 23.82 23.68 29.14
N GLY A 70 22.87 23.23 28.30
CA GLY A 70 21.77 22.31 28.64
C GLY A 70 20.34 22.91 28.49
N PRO A 71 19.31 22.08 28.13
CA PRO A 71 19.25 20.64 28.29
C PRO A 71 18.96 19.89 26.97
N GLU A 72 19.96 19.20 26.42
CA GLU A 72 19.72 18.10 25.45
C GLU A 72 19.20 16.82 26.14
N GLU A 73 19.20 16.76 27.49
CA GLU A 73 18.74 15.61 28.27
C GLU A 73 17.24 15.31 28.08
N GLY A 74 16.39 16.32 27.90
CA GLY A 74 14.94 16.11 27.70
C GLY A 74 14.56 15.53 26.33
N GLN A 75 15.38 15.73 25.29
CA GLN A 75 15.14 15.12 23.98
C GLN A 75 15.68 13.69 23.93
N GLY A 76 16.78 13.40 24.65
CA GLY A 76 17.31 12.04 24.82
C GLY A 76 16.31 11.11 25.49
N GLU A 77 15.75 11.50 26.64
CA GLU A 77 14.78 10.68 27.39
C GLU A 77 13.51 10.38 26.58
N SER A 78 13.04 11.36 25.78
CA SER A 78 11.87 11.19 24.89
C SER A 78 12.15 10.22 23.74
N LEU A 79 13.37 10.24 23.19
CA LEU A 79 13.78 9.30 22.15
C LEU A 79 14.03 7.90 22.71
N GLU A 80 14.64 7.78 23.89
CA GLU A 80 14.84 6.51 24.57
C GLU A 80 13.52 5.83 24.94
N GLN A 81 12.54 6.59 25.44
CA GLN A 81 11.18 6.07 25.68
C GLN A 81 10.50 5.60 24.40
N ARG A 82 10.68 6.33 23.29
CA ARG A 82 10.14 5.92 21.98
C ARG A 82 10.83 4.66 21.44
N VAL A 83 12.14 4.53 21.62
CA VAL A 83 12.89 3.32 21.23
C VAL A 83 12.44 2.13 22.08
N ALA A 84 12.33 2.29 23.40
CA ALA A 84 11.84 1.24 24.29
C ALA A 84 10.40 0.82 23.95
N GLY A 85 9.54 1.79 23.60
CA GLY A 85 8.17 1.52 23.13
C GLY A 85 8.15 0.70 21.83
N LEU A 86 8.94 1.11 20.83
CA LEU A 86 9.05 0.40 19.55
C LEU A 86 9.68 -0.99 19.69
N GLU A 87 10.60 -1.18 20.63
CA GLU A 87 11.16 -2.49 20.96
C GLU A 87 10.14 -3.40 21.64
N GLY A 88 9.31 -2.85 22.53
CA GLY A 88 8.19 -3.54 23.15
C GLY A 88 7.15 -3.99 22.12
N GLU A 89 6.74 -3.09 21.23
CA GLU A 89 5.83 -3.41 20.11
C GLU A 89 6.44 -4.47 19.17
N ASN A 90 7.74 -4.38 18.84
CA ASN A 90 8.42 -5.40 18.04
C ASN A 90 8.42 -6.76 18.74
N ARG A 91 8.61 -6.81 20.05
CA ARG A 91 8.56 -8.06 20.82
C ARG A 91 7.17 -8.67 20.77
N ALA A 92 6.14 -7.88 21.04
CA ALA A 92 4.74 -8.32 20.98
C ALA A 92 4.36 -8.81 19.57
N LEU A 93 4.82 -8.14 18.51
CA LEU A 93 4.60 -8.57 17.13
C LEU A 93 5.32 -9.89 16.82
N ARG A 94 6.55 -10.09 17.30
CA ARG A 94 7.28 -11.36 17.13
C ARG A 94 6.58 -12.51 17.84
N GLU A 95 6.13 -12.30 19.06
CA GLU A 95 5.34 -13.28 19.82
C GLU A 95 4.03 -13.62 19.11
N SER A 96 3.33 -12.61 18.56
CA SER A 96 2.12 -12.85 17.77
C SER A 96 2.40 -13.64 16.48
N ILE A 97 3.52 -13.36 15.79
CA ILE A 97 3.91 -14.10 14.58
C ILE A 97 4.25 -15.55 14.93
N GLU A 98 4.96 -15.79 16.04
CA GLU A 98 5.29 -17.13 16.50
C GLU A 98 4.03 -17.92 16.90
N ALA A 99 3.11 -17.29 17.63
CA ALA A 99 1.83 -17.89 17.99
C ALA A 99 1.01 -18.25 16.74
N LEU A 100 0.89 -17.35 15.76
CA LEU A 100 0.22 -17.63 14.49
C LEU A 100 0.92 -18.74 13.70
N GLY A 101 2.26 -18.77 13.70
CA GLY A 101 3.04 -19.84 13.09
C GLY A 101 2.72 -21.21 13.69
N SER A 102 2.67 -21.28 15.03
CA SER A 102 2.31 -22.53 15.73
C SER A 102 0.89 -23.00 15.43
N GLN A 103 -0.08 -22.08 15.33
CA GLN A 103 -1.45 -22.40 14.96
C GLN A 103 -1.56 -22.90 13.51
N LEU A 104 -0.77 -22.32 12.61
CA LEU A 104 -0.72 -22.73 11.21
C LEU A 104 -0.11 -24.14 11.06
N ASP A 105 0.96 -24.44 11.81
CA ASP A 105 1.56 -25.77 11.84
C ASP A 105 0.62 -26.82 12.47
N GLU A 106 -0.13 -26.46 13.51
CA GLU A 106 -1.18 -27.31 14.08
C GLU A 106 -2.28 -27.61 13.05
N LEU A 107 -2.77 -26.59 12.34
CA LEU A 107 -3.77 -26.75 11.28
C LEU A 107 -3.23 -27.64 10.15
N ARG A 108 -1.98 -27.45 9.72
CA ARG A 108 -1.33 -28.32 8.73
C ARG A 108 -1.27 -29.77 9.19
N HIS A 109 -0.94 -30.01 10.45
CA HIS A 109 -0.96 -31.36 11.01
C HIS A 109 -2.37 -31.95 11.05
N ARG A 110 -3.39 -31.16 11.39
CA ARG A 110 -4.78 -31.61 11.38
C ARG A 110 -5.25 -31.97 9.97
N VAL A 111 -4.92 -31.15 8.97
CA VAL A 111 -5.21 -31.43 7.56
C VAL A 111 -4.48 -32.69 7.11
N ALA A 112 -3.18 -32.82 7.38
CA ALA A 112 -2.41 -34.01 7.02
C ALA A 112 -2.93 -35.30 7.69
N ASN A 113 -3.46 -35.22 8.91
CA ASN A 113 -4.08 -36.35 9.59
C ASN A 113 -5.44 -36.72 9.01
N LEU A 114 -6.22 -35.73 8.53
CA LEU A 114 -7.47 -35.96 7.80
C LEU A 114 -7.20 -36.55 6.39
N GLU A 115 -6.05 -36.21 5.81
CA GLU A 115 -5.57 -36.72 4.51
C GLU A 115 -4.71 -38.00 4.65
N GLY A 116 -4.62 -38.58 5.86
CA GLY A 116 -3.89 -39.81 6.12
C GLY A 116 -4.35 -41.01 5.26
N PRO A 117 -3.49 -42.05 5.08
CA PRO A 117 -3.55 -43.00 3.97
C PRO A 117 -4.71 -44.01 4.10
N GLY A 118 -5.93 -43.55 3.78
CA GLY A 118 -7.17 -44.32 3.95
C GLY A 118 -7.96 -44.59 2.67
N THR A 119 -7.53 -44.10 1.50
CA THR A 119 -8.28 -44.24 0.24
C THR A 119 -7.52 -44.95 -0.88
N ASN A 120 -6.63 -45.89 -0.52
CA ASN A 120 -6.22 -46.97 -1.41
C ASN A 120 -6.89 -48.28 -0.97
N ARG A 121 -8.20 -48.39 -1.21
CA ARG A 121 -8.88 -49.70 -1.26
C ARG A 121 -9.19 -50.02 -2.71
N ALA A 122 -8.16 -50.45 -3.43
CA ALA A 122 -8.33 -51.31 -4.59
C ALA A 122 -8.92 -52.63 -4.09
N GLY A 123 -10.02 -53.05 -4.70
CA GLY A 123 -10.73 -54.28 -4.36
C GLY A 123 -11.78 -54.57 -5.42
N SER A 124 -11.30 -54.91 -6.61
CA SER A 124 -12.08 -55.47 -7.70
C SER A 124 -12.81 -56.74 -7.26
N GLU A 125 -14.14 -56.78 -7.36
CA GLU A 125 -14.92 -57.98 -7.67
C GLU A 125 -16.20 -57.57 -8.43
N PRO A 126 -16.49 -58.15 -9.60
CA PRO A 126 -17.75 -57.93 -10.31
C PRO A 126 -18.71 -59.05 -9.94
N LEU A 127 -19.70 -58.76 -9.08
CA LEU A 127 -20.85 -59.63 -8.89
C LEU A 127 -22.03 -59.03 -9.63
N ALA A 128 -22.36 -59.69 -10.74
CA ALA A 128 -23.64 -59.58 -11.41
C ALA A 128 -24.75 -60.00 -10.45
N VAL A 129 -25.65 -59.09 -10.13
CA VAL A 129 -26.97 -59.40 -9.59
C VAL A 129 -27.96 -58.49 -10.28
N ASP A 130 -28.72 -59.10 -11.19
CA ASP A 130 -30.04 -58.62 -11.61
C ASP A 130 -30.89 -58.39 -10.37
N GLN A 131 -31.34 -57.16 -10.15
CA GLN A 131 -32.61 -56.94 -9.48
C GLN A 131 -33.21 -55.60 -9.88
N ASP A 132 -34.25 -55.72 -10.71
CA ASP A 132 -35.33 -54.76 -10.88
C ASP A 132 -35.80 -54.23 -9.51
N LEU A 133 -35.41 -53.00 -9.18
CA LEU A 133 -36.18 -52.15 -8.28
C LEU A 133 -36.22 -50.74 -8.85
N GLN A 134 -37.45 -50.37 -9.20
CA GLN A 134 -37.92 -49.07 -9.62
C GLN A 134 -37.38 -47.95 -8.71
N GLY A 135 -36.58 -47.06 -9.32
CA GLY A 135 -37.01 -45.69 -9.49
C GLY A 135 -37.19 -44.84 -8.23
N GLU A 136 -36.13 -44.66 -7.45
CA GLU A 136 -35.87 -43.37 -6.81
C GLU A 136 -34.51 -42.89 -7.33
N GLY A 137 -34.56 -42.24 -8.50
CA GLY A 137 -33.46 -41.49 -9.04
C GLY A 137 -33.15 -40.33 -8.10
N SER A 138 -32.36 -40.61 -7.07
CA SER A 138 -31.60 -39.59 -6.37
C SER A 138 -30.60 -39.05 -7.38
N GLN A 139 -31.08 -38.08 -8.17
CA GLN A 139 -30.25 -37.14 -8.86
C GLN A 139 -29.38 -36.49 -7.78
N HIS A 140 -28.21 -37.07 -7.51
CA HIS A 140 -27.05 -36.29 -7.17
C HIS A 140 -26.71 -35.49 -8.42
N SER A 141 -27.58 -34.50 -8.68
CA SER A 141 -27.21 -33.27 -9.35
C SER A 141 -26.00 -32.81 -8.57
N SER A 142 -24.82 -33.08 -9.10
CA SER A 142 -23.58 -32.44 -8.68
C SER A 142 -23.92 -30.97 -8.63
N ASP A 143 -24.09 -30.52 -7.39
CA ASP A 143 -24.53 -29.22 -6.96
C ASP A 143 -23.78 -28.21 -7.83
N HIS A 144 -24.43 -27.74 -8.89
CA HIS A 144 -23.99 -26.57 -9.63
C HIS A 144 -24.22 -25.44 -8.66
N GLY A 145 -23.30 -25.34 -7.68
CA GLY A 145 -23.42 -24.53 -6.48
C GLY A 145 -24.00 -23.22 -6.90
N ALA A 146 -25.26 -23.02 -6.51
CA ALA A 146 -26.02 -21.83 -6.83
C ALA A 146 -25.06 -20.69 -6.54
N LEU A 147 -24.64 -19.96 -7.58
CA LEU A 147 -23.69 -18.87 -7.46
C LEU A 147 -24.21 -18.00 -6.32
N GLU A 148 -23.58 -18.10 -5.15
CA GLU A 148 -24.06 -17.37 -3.98
C GLU A 148 -24.03 -15.91 -4.39
N ALA A 149 -25.22 -15.33 -4.46
CA ALA A 149 -25.43 -14.04 -5.08
C ALA A 149 -24.50 -13.02 -4.40
N GLY A 150 -23.49 -12.56 -5.14
CA GLY A 150 -22.54 -11.58 -4.65
C GLY A 150 -21.09 -12.06 -4.51
N VAL A 151 -20.76 -13.33 -4.70
CA VAL A 151 -19.35 -13.80 -4.66
C VAL A 151 -18.75 -13.88 -6.06
N VAL A 152 -17.67 -13.14 -6.29
CA VAL A 152 -16.95 -13.11 -7.58
C VAL A 152 -15.80 -14.11 -7.57
N THR A 153 -15.61 -14.87 -8.64
CA THR A 153 -14.45 -15.77 -8.79
C THR A 153 -13.34 -15.18 -9.65
N LEU A 154 -12.10 -15.69 -9.51
CA LEU A 154 -10.98 -15.28 -10.36
C LEU A 154 -11.18 -15.69 -11.82
N GLU A 155 -11.74 -16.89 -12.03
CA GLU A 155 -12.08 -17.41 -13.35
C GLU A 155 -13.54 -17.11 -13.70
N GLU A 156 -13.80 -16.88 -14.98
CA GLU A 156 -15.14 -16.67 -15.51
C GLU A 156 -15.90 -17.99 -15.55
N ARG A 157 -17.12 -17.99 -15.01
CA ARG A 157 -18.00 -19.17 -15.01
C ARG A 157 -19.11 -19.02 -16.05
N PRO A 158 -19.56 -20.11 -16.69
CA PRO A 158 -20.71 -20.06 -17.58
C PRO A 158 -21.96 -19.54 -16.84
N GLY A 159 -22.65 -18.56 -17.44
CA GLY A 159 -23.85 -17.95 -16.84
C GLY A 159 -23.60 -16.85 -15.82
N GLU A 160 -22.34 -16.56 -15.48
CA GLU A 160 -21.99 -15.54 -14.49
C GLU A 160 -22.46 -14.13 -14.90
N GLU A 161 -22.43 -13.82 -16.20
CA GLU A 161 -22.92 -12.55 -16.74
C GLU A 161 -24.41 -12.31 -16.40
N GLN A 162 -25.23 -13.36 -16.42
CA GLN A 162 -26.65 -13.27 -16.07
C GLN A 162 -26.84 -12.99 -14.57
N THR A 163 -26.00 -13.58 -13.72
CA THR A 163 -26.05 -13.36 -12.27
C THR A 163 -25.49 -12.01 -11.82
N LEU A 164 -24.41 -11.54 -12.44
CA LEU A 164 -23.76 -10.27 -12.08
C LEU A 164 -24.44 -9.05 -12.69
N GLY A 165 -25.20 -9.24 -13.78
CA GLY A 165 -25.92 -8.17 -14.47
C GLY A 165 -25.00 -7.00 -14.84
N ALA A 166 -25.31 -5.80 -14.33
CA ALA A 166 -24.54 -4.59 -14.62
C ALA A 166 -23.09 -4.64 -14.11
N ALA A 167 -22.77 -5.51 -13.13
CA ALA A 167 -21.42 -5.65 -12.60
C ALA A 167 -20.51 -6.52 -13.51
N ALA A 168 -21.08 -7.33 -14.41
CA ALA A 168 -20.34 -8.33 -15.20
C ALA A 168 -19.16 -7.71 -15.97
N ARG A 169 -19.41 -6.59 -16.66
CA ARG A 169 -18.37 -5.85 -17.38
C ARG A 169 -17.23 -5.40 -16.45
N ARG A 170 -17.57 -4.95 -15.25
CA ARG A 170 -16.58 -4.42 -14.29
C ARG A 170 -15.75 -5.54 -13.69
N VAL A 171 -16.36 -6.71 -13.44
CA VAL A 171 -15.67 -7.94 -13.03
C VAL A 171 -14.72 -8.43 -14.13
N ALA A 172 -15.14 -8.40 -15.40
CA ALA A 172 -14.26 -8.76 -16.52
C ALA A 172 -13.03 -7.82 -16.62
N GLU A 173 -13.24 -6.51 -16.49
CA GLU A 173 -12.14 -5.52 -16.41
C GLU A 173 -11.19 -5.81 -15.22
N TRP A 174 -11.75 -6.19 -14.06
CA TRP A 174 -10.96 -6.51 -12.87
C TRP A 174 -10.10 -7.76 -13.07
N ARG A 175 -10.66 -8.83 -13.64
CA ARG A 175 -9.92 -10.06 -13.99
C ARG A 175 -8.81 -9.77 -14.99
N GLU A 176 -9.09 -8.95 -15.99
CA GLU A 176 -8.09 -8.56 -16.98
C GLU A 176 -6.94 -7.75 -16.34
N ALA A 177 -7.26 -6.81 -15.46
CA ALA A 177 -6.26 -6.07 -14.69
C ALA A 177 -5.39 -7.01 -13.84
N GLY A 178 -5.99 -8.01 -13.19
CA GLY A 178 -5.27 -9.06 -12.46
C GLY A 178 -4.31 -9.85 -13.34
N ARG A 179 -4.76 -10.30 -14.53
CA ARG A 179 -3.89 -10.98 -15.50
C ARG A 179 -2.74 -10.10 -15.97
N ARG A 180 -3.00 -8.83 -16.30
CA ARG A 180 -1.97 -7.88 -16.71
C ARG A 180 -0.93 -7.67 -15.60
N ALA A 181 -1.37 -7.54 -14.35
CA ALA A 181 -0.46 -7.40 -13.21
C ALA A 181 0.45 -8.62 -13.06
N ALA A 182 -0.08 -9.83 -13.28
CA ALA A 182 0.68 -11.07 -13.23
C ALA A 182 1.70 -11.19 -14.40
N THR A 183 1.34 -10.72 -15.60
CA THR A 183 2.22 -10.78 -16.79
C THR A 183 3.13 -9.56 -16.97
N ALA A 184 3.04 -8.54 -16.11
CA ALA A 184 3.78 -7.30 -16.24
C ALA A 184 5.30 -7.52 -16.12
N ASN A 185 6.05 -7.04 -17.10
CA ASN A 185 7.50 -7.25 -17.22
C ASN A 185 8.32 -6.11 -16.58
N GLY A 186 7.65 -5.11 -16.01
CA GLY A 186 8.29 -3.97 -15.37
C GLY A 186 7.68 -3.60 -14.03
N ARG A 187 8.49 -2.97 -13.17
CA ARG A 187 8.04 -2.48 -11.86
C ARG A 187 6.95 -1.41 -11.98
N VAL A 188 7.05 -0.55 -13.00
CA VAL A 188 6.06 0.51 -13.30
C VAL A 188 4.76 -0.12 -13.79
N GLU A 189 4.83 -0.95 -14.83
CA GLU A 189 3.66 -1.63 -15.41
C GLU A 189 2.90 -2.47 -14.37
N ARG A 190 3.63 -3.16 -13.48
CA ARG A 190 3.03 -3.91 -12.36
C ARG A 190 2.33 -2.99 -11.37
N ALA A 191 2.96 -1.87 -11.00
CA ALA A 191 2.36 -0.91 -10.09
C ALA A 191 1.10 -0.27 -10.69
N ASP A 192 1.11 0.08 -11.97
CA ASP A 192 -0.04 0.66 -12.66
C ASP A 192 -1.19 -0.35 -12.81
N ALA A 193 -0.88 -1.60 -13.15
CA ALA A 193 -1.86 -2.68 -13.19
C ALA A 193 -2.47 -2.96 -11.81
N GLU A 194 -1.67 -2.90 -10.75
CA GLU A 194 -2.14 -3.07 -9.37
C GLU A 194 -3.04 -1.92 -8.92
N VAL A 195 -2.66 -0.67 -9.21
CA VAL A 195 -3.53 0.50 -8.98
C VAL A 195 -4.86 0.30 -9.68
N LYS A 196 -4.84 -0.09 -10.97
CA LYS A 196 -6.07 -0.30 -11.73
C LYS A 196 -6.92 -1.42 -11.14
N ARG A 197 -6.30 -2.53 -10.72
CA ARG A 197 -6.99 -3.63 -10.06
C ARG A 197 -7.68 -3.16 -8.79
N LEU A 198 -6.96 -2.47 -7.89
CA LEU A 198 -7.51 -1.98 -6.62
C LEU A 198 -8.64 -0.95 -6.81
N GLU A 199 -8.54 -0.05 -7.80
CA GLU A 199 -9.65 0.85 -8.14
C GLU A 199 -10.92 0.10 -8.57
N LEU A 200 -10.74 -0.99 -9.31
CA LEU A 200 -11.85 -1.85 -9.71
C LEU A 200 -12.40 -2.62 -8.52
N GLU A 201 -11.56 -3.11 -7.61
CA GLU A 201 -12.00 -3.78 -6.37
C GLU A 201 -12.86 -2.87 -5.53
N VAL A 202 -12.39 -1.65 -5.22
CA VAL A 202 -13.17 -0.65 -4.47
C VAL A 202 -14.51 -0.39 -5.17
N SER A 203 -14.49 -0.16 -6.49
CA SER A 203 -15.72 0.07 -7.27
C SER A 203 -16.68 -1.12 -7.26
N LEU A 204 -16.19 -2.36 -7.22
CA LEU A 204 -17.00 -3.57 -7.19
C LEU A 204 -17.67 -3.74 -5.82
N VAL A 205 -16.91 -3.48 -4.76
CA VAL A 205 -17.39 -3.63 -3.37
C VAL A 205 -18.38 -2.51 -3.01
N GLU A 206 -18.05 -1.25 -3.29
CA GLU A 206 -18.90 -0.11 -2.89
C GLU A 206 -20.20 -0.01 -3.72
N ARG A 207 -20.10 -0.22 -5.04
CA ARG A 207 -21.23 0.04 -5.94
C ARG A 207 -22.11 -1.18 -6.16
N PHE A 208 -21.53 -2.37 -6.11
CA PHE A 208 -22.23 -3.61 -6.43
C PHE A 208 -22.31 -4.57 -5.24
N HIS A 209 -21.75 -4.19 -4.08
CA HIS A 209 -21.76 -5.00 -2.85
C HIS A 209 -21.21 -6.42 -3.07
N LEU A 210 -20.26 -6.55 -4.00
CA LEU A 210 -19.67 -7.84 -4.35
C LEU A 210 -18.55 -8.19 -3.37
N THR A 211 -18.52 -9.46 -2.98
CA THR A 211 -17.43 -10.10 -2.25
C THR A 211 -16.39 -10.58 -3.25
N LEU A 212 -15.14 -10.24 -2.99
CA LEU A 212 -14.02 -10.55 -3.86
C LEU A 212 -13.12 -11.63 -3.23
N PRO A 213 -12.43 -12.44 -4.03
CA PRO A 213 -11.46 -13.41 -3.53
C PRO A 213 -10.39 -12.72 -2.67
N PRO A 214 -9.88 -13.39 -1.61
CA PRO A 214 -10.00 -14.83 -1.33
C PRO A 214 -11.28 -15.28 -0.62
N ASP A 215 -12.16 -14.35 -0.25
CA ASP A 215 -13.34 -14.69 0.54
C ASP A 215 -14.38 -15.42 -0.29
N THR A 216 -14.95 -16.48 0.29
CA THR A 216 -15.93 -17.37 -0.36
C THR A 216 -17.37 -17.10 0.06
N GLU A 217 -17.56 -16.30 1.11
CA GLU A 217 -18.87 -16.01 1.71
C GLU A 217 -19.20 -14.52 1.59
N PRO A 218 -20.47 -14.14 1.36
CA PRO A 218 -20.89 -12.75 1.30
C PRO A 218 -20.51 -11.96 2.57
N TRP A 219 -19.86 -10.81 2.41
CA TRP A 219 -19.57 -9.92 3.54
C TRP A 219 -20.82 -9.27 4.12
N ASP A 220 -20.88 -9.19 5.45
CA ASP A 220 -21.79 -8.29 6.14
C ASP A 220 -21.39 -6.81 5.95
N GLU A 221 -22.26 -5.88 6.35
CA GLU A 221 -22.03 -4.43 6.16
C GLU A 221 -20.73 -3.95 6.82
N ALA A 222 -20.52 -4.36 8.07
CA ALA A 222 -19.38 -3.92 8.86
C ALA A 222 -18.05 -4.45 8.30
N THR A 223 -18.02 -5.72 7.86
CA THR A 223 -16.86 -6.30 7.19
C THR A 223 -16.62 -5.60 5.87
N ARG A 224 -17.67 -5.31 5.10
CA ARG A 224 -17.56 -4.59 3.83
C ARG A 224 -16.95 -3.21 4.00
N GLU A 225 -17.43 -2.39 4.94
CA GLU A 225 -16.86 -1.06 5.22
C GLU A 225 -15.36 -1.17 5.56
N LYS A 226 -15.00 -2.12 6.44
CA LYS A 226 -13.61 -2.38 6.81
C LYS A 226 -12.76 -2.80 5.61
N GLN A 227 -13.30 -3.65 4.73
CA GLN A 227 -12.61 -4.09 3.52
C GLN A 227 -12.41 -2.92 2.56
N VAL A 228 -13.43 -2.09 2.33
CA VAL A 228 -13.31 -0.88 1.50
C VAL A 228 -12.20 0.04 2.02
N ASP A 229 -12.15 0.30 3.33
CA ASP A 229 -11.09 1.11 3.95
C ASP A 229 -9.69 0.52 3.74
N LEU A 230 -9.54 -0.80 3.92
CA LEU A 230 -8.28 -1.51 3.67
C LEU A 230 -7.86 -1.38 2.21
N LYS A 231 -8.80 -1.54 1.27
CA LYS A 231 -8.55 -1.41 -0.17
C LYS A 231 -8.20 0.02 -0.56
N TYR A 232 -8.80 1.04 0.04
CA TYR A 232 -8.40 2.43 -0.15
C TYR A 232 -6.97 2.71 0.32
N LYS A 233 -6.60 2.21 1.50
CA LYS A 233 -5.22 2.35 2.00
C LYS A 233 -4.23 1.67 1.06
N ALA A 234 -4.53 0.44 0.63
CA ALA A 234 -3.71 -0.27 -0.35
C ALA A 234 -3.60 0.49 -1.68
N LEU A 235 -4.70 1.08 -2.16
CA LEU A 235 -4.73 1.89 -3.38
C LEU A 235 -3.84 3.13 -3.26
N GLN A 236 -3.87 3.84 -2.12
CA GLN A 236 -3.00 5.00 -1.90
C GLN A 236 -1.52 4.60 -1.90
N GLN A 237 -1.19 3.49 -1.23
CA GLN A 237 0.17 2.96 -1.23
C GLN A 237 0.63 2.57 -2.64
N ALA A 238 -0.21 1.85 -3.40
CA ALA A 238 0.10 1.46 -4.78
C ALA A 238 0.33 2.68 -5.69
N ARG A 239 -0.45 3.75 -5.52
CA ARG A 239 -0.27 5.02 -6.25
C ARG A 239 1.03 5.73 -5.89
N GLU A 240 1.46 5.66 -4.62
CA GLU A 240 2.78 6.16 -4.23
C GLU A 240 3.92 5.35 -4.85
N GLU A 241 3.78 4.04 -4.87
CA GLU A 241 4.77 3.14 -5.48
C GLU A 241 4.88 3.35 -6.99
N SER A 242 3.75 3.49 -7.69
CA SER A 242 3.73 3.86 -9.11
C SER A 242 4.45 5.19 -9.35
N ARG A 243 4.13 6.24 -8.58
CA ARG A 243 4.83 7.55 -8.67
C ARG A 243 6.34 7.44 -8.41
N LYS A 244 6.76 6.64 -7.43
CA LYS A 244 8.17 6.38 -7.13
C LYS A 244 8.85 5.63 -8.29
N ALA A 245 8.18 4.64 -8.87
CA ALA A 245 8.69 3.85 -9.98
C ALA A 245 8.86 4.70 -11.25
N ASP A 246 7.90 5.57 -11.54
CA ASP A 246 7.97 6.54 -12.63
C ASP A 246 9.10 7.54 -12.45
N MET A 247 9.23 8.10 -11.25
CA MET A 247 10.34 8.99 -10.94
C MET A 247 11.69 8.30 -11.11
N ALA A 248 11.82 7.04 -10.67
CA ALA A 248 13.03 6.25 -10.87
C ALA A 248 13.31 5.96 -12.36
N ARG A 249 12.28 5.78 -13.19
CA ARG A 249 12.41 5.62 -14.65
C ARG A 249 12.90 6.92 -15.30
N PHE A 250 12.32 8.05 -14.90
CA PHE A 250 12.72 9.38 -15.35
C PHE A 250 14.19 9.67 -15.02
N TRP A 251 14.62 9.42 -13.78
CA TRP A 251 16.01 9.60 -13.37
C TRP A 251 16.97 8.70 -14.14
N ARG A 252 16.62 7.43 -14.34
CA ARG A 252 17.45 6.52 -15.16
C ARG A 252 17.65 7.05 -16.58
N GLY A 253 16.57 7.51 -17.23
CA GLY A 253 16.67 8.15 -18.54
C GLY A 253 17.59 9.36 -18.54
N PHE A 254 17.44 10.24 -17.55
CA PHE A 254 18.29 11.43 -17.43
C PHE A 254 19.79 11.10 -17.32
N PHE A 255 20.14 10.09 -16.51
CA PHE A 255 21.54 9.68 -16.34
C PHE A 255 22.10 8.87 -17.53
N THR A 256 21.27 8.08 -18.22
CA THR A 256 21.73 7.33 -19.40
C THR A 256 22.00 8.23 -20.60
N PHE A 257 21.18 9.26 -20.83
CA PHE A 257 21.39 10.22 -21.93
C PHE A 257 22.53 11.22 -21.68
N GLY A 258 22.89 11.49 -20.41
CA GLY A 258 24.05 12.33 -20.08
C GLY A 258 25.41 11.73 -20.45
N ARG A 259 25.47 10.44 -20.81
CA ARG A 259 26.73 9.71 -21.04
C ARG A 259 27.16 9.63 -22.52
N TRP A 260 26.37 10.17 -23.46
CA TRP A 260 26.62 10.11 -24.92
C TRP A 260 27.09 11.44 -25.54
N LYS A 261 27.48 12.43 -24.73
CA LYS A 261 28.10 13.68 -25.20
C LYS A 261 29.55 13.80 -24.73
N LYS A 262 30.41 12.88 -25.16
CA LYS A 262 31.87 13.07 -25.17
C LYS A 262 32.45 12.46 -26.44
#